data_AF-A0A7W0XYK5-F1
#
_entry.id   AF-A0A7W0XYK5-F1
#
_cell.length_a   1.000
_cell.length_b   1.000
_cell.length_c   1.000
_cell.angle_alpha   90.00
_cell.angle_beta   90.00
_cell.angle_gamma   90.00
#
_symmetry.space_group_name_H-M   'P 1'
#
loop_
_entity.id
_entity.type
_entity.pdbx_description
1 polymer ?
#
loop_
_entity_poly.entity_id
_entity_poly.type
_entity_poly.pdbx_seq_one_letter_code
_entity_poly.pdbx_strand_id
1 'polypeptide(L)'
;MRSSPVRLGRRGIAMLRNSLGAAAFAERAGRNGSIPSEAVAVFFATGPDNLYQFDQWRRPLEQLATTCPVFVIVDRPDTGELILRASSLPVAFARGSAPLEELVHSRDVRVVLYLNQVEPNFRMLRFAAPVH
;
A
#
# COMPACT_ATOMS: atom_id res chain seq x y z
N MET A 1 20.44 20.79 -8.60
CA MET A 1 20.18 20.03 -7.35
C MET A 1 21.30 19.02 -7.14
N ARG A 2 22.20 19.23 -6.18
CA ARG A 2 23.29 18.29 -5.87
C ARG A 2 22.79 17.23 -4.88
N SER A 3 22.68 16.00 -5.33
CA SER A 3 22.37 14.83 -4.49
C SER A 3 23.52 14.60 -3.50
N SER A 4 23.26 14.72 -2.20
CA SER A 4 24.27 14.42 -1.18
C SER A 4 24.51 12.90 -1.10
N PRO A 5 25.77 12.41 -1.09
CA PRO A 5 26.10 10.98 -1.20
C PRO A 5 25.47 10.11 -0.09
N VAL A 6 25.19 10.72 1.06
CA VAL A 6 24.53 10.06 2.21
C VAL A 6 23.08 9.63 1.90
N ARG A 7 22.34 10.39 1.07
CA ARG A 7 20.95 10.03 0.70
C ARG A 7 20.89 8.88 -0.30
N LEU A 8 21.87 8.79 -1.20
CA LEU A 8 21.99 7.70 -2.18
C LEU A 8 22.29 6.37 -1.48
N GLY A 9 23.23 6.36 -0.53
CA GLY A 9 23.55 5.16 0.27
C GLY A 9 22.34 4.63 1.05
N ARG A 10 21.59 5.51 1.73
CA ARG A 10 20.38 5.11 2.48
C ARG A 10 19.28 4.53 1.58
N ARG A 11 19.06 5.11 0.40
CA ARG A 11 18.09 4.59 -0.58
C ARG A 11 18.48 3.21 -1.11
N GLY A 12 19.76 3.00 -1.43
CA GLY A 12 20.27 1.70 -1.88
C GLY A 12 20.08 0.61 -0.83
N ILE A 13 20.42 0.90 0.44
CA ILE A 13 20.22 -0.03 1.55
C ILE A 13 18.73 -0.34 1.76
N ALA A 14 17.87 0.67 1.71
CA ALA A 14 16.43 0.48 1.84
C ALA A 14 15.86 -0.39 0.70
N MET A 15 16.30 -0.21 -0.54
CA MET A 15 15.90 -1.05 -1.66
C MET A 15 16.28 -2.51 -1.43
N LEU A 16 17.54 -2.78 -1.07
CA LEU A 16 18.02 -4.13 -0.80
C LEU A 16 17.22 -4.79 0.33
N ARG A 17 17.02 -4.10 1.45
CA ARG A 17 16.20 -4.61 2.57
C ARG A 17 14.77 -4.91 2.15
N ASN A 18 14.15 -4.06 1.34
CA ASN A 18 12.80 -4.29 0.85
C ASN A 18 12.71 -5.44 -0.14
N SER A 19 13.75 -5.68 -0.93
CA SER A 19 13.83 -6.87 -1.79
C SER A 19 13.92 -8.14 -0.97
N LEU A 20 14.84 -8.18 0.00
CA LEU A 20 15.06 -9.34 0.87
C LEU A 20 13.86 -9.63 1.79
N GLY A 21 13.18 -8.59 2.29
CA GLY A 21 12.05 -8.73 3.21
C GLY A 21 10.70 -9.01 2.54
N ALA A 22 10.64 -9.11 1.20
CA ALA A 22 9.37 -9.18 0.47
C ALA A 22 8.54 -10.43 0.81
N ALA A 23 9.17 -11.61 0.80
CA ALA A 23 8.50 -12.87 1.09
C ALA A 23 8.00 -12.93 2.54
N ALA A 24 8.85 -12.55 3.49
CA ALA A 24 8.49 -12.50 4.90
C ALA A 24 7.34 -11.52 5.18
N PHE A 25 7.33 -10.37 4.49
CA PHE A 25 6.22 -9.43 4.59
C PHE A 25 4.95 -9.95 3.95
N ALA A 26 5.02 -10.61 2.79
CA ALA A 26 3.86 -11.21 2.13
C ALA A 26 3.16 -12.22 3.05
N GLU A 27 3.94 -13.07 3.71
CA GLU A 27 3.42 -14.03 4.70
C GLU A 27 2.74 -13.31 5.87
N ARG A 28 3.38 -12.26 6.40
CA ARG A 28 2.82 -11.48 7.52
C ARG A 28 1.54 -10.74 7.12
N ALA A 29 1.50 -10.13 5.94
CA ALA A 29 0.32 -9.48 5.38
C ALA A 29 -0.83 -10.48 5.23
N GLY A 30 -0.56 -11.71 4.78
CA GLY A 30 -1.56 -12.78 4.69
C GLY A 30 -2.15 -13.23 6.03
N ARG A 31 -1.48 -12.93 7.16
CA ARG A 31 -1.99 -13.20 8.52
C ARG A 31 -2.79 -12.02 9.10
N ASN A 32 -2.82 -10.86 8.45
CA ASN A 32 -3.50 -9.65 8.92
C ASN A 32 -5.03 -9.64 8.64
N GLY A 33 -5.64 -10.82 8.50
CA GLY A 33 -7.04 -10.97 8.11
C GLY A 33 -7.23 -11.16 6.61
N SER A 34 -8.46 -11.53 6.22
CA SER A 34 -8.82 -11.72 4.82
C SER A 34 -8.97 -10.38 4.11
N ILE A 35 -8.47 -10.31 2.87
CA ILE A 35 -8.70 -9.15 2.02
C ILE A 35 -10.14 -9.24 1.48
N PRO A 36 -11.00 -8.25 1.77
CA PRO A 36 -12.38 -8.26 1.32
C PRO A 36 -12.47 -8.10 -0.21
N SER A 37 -13.61 -8.53 -0.76
CA SER A 37 -13.99 -8.27 -2.15
C SER A 37 -14.96 -7.09 -2.25
N GLU A 38 -15.15 -6.55 -3.46
CA GLU A 38 -16.04 -5.42 -3.75
C GLU A 38 -15.71 -4.18 -2.92
N ALA A 39 -14.41 -3.98 -2.68
CA ALA A 39 -13.92 -3.10 -1.62
C ALA A 39 -13.38 -1.77 -2.15
N VAL A 40 -13.27 -0.82 -1.22
CA VAL A 40 -12.49 0.41 -1.37
C VAL A 40 -11.02 0.09 -1.08
N ALA A 41 -10.15 0.29 -2.06
CA ALA A 41 -8.71 0.10 -1.93
C ALA A 41 -8.00 1.43 -1.70
N VAL A 42 -7.26 1.55 -0.61
CA VAL A 42 -6.31 2.66 -0.42
C VAL A 42 -4.96 2.23 -1.01
N PHE A 43 -4.52 2.86 -2.09
CA PHE A 43 -3.24 2.52 -2.70
C PHE A 43 -2.12 3.40 -2.14
N PHE A 44 -1.22 2.80 -1.36
CA PHE A 44 -0.17 3.50 -0.65
C PHE A 44 1.21 2.90 -0.94
N ALA A 45 1.77 3.29 -2.09
CA ALA A 45 3.03 2.77 -2.63
C ALA A 45 4.22 3.71 -2.39
N THR A 46 4.25 4.36 -1.23
CA THR A 46 5.31 5.30 -0.86
C THR A 46 6.16 4.77 0.28
N GLY A 47 7.40 5.26 0.40
CA GLY A 47 8.27 4.91 1.52
C GLY A 47 7.82 5.49 2.87
N PRO A 48 8.44 5.05 3.99
CA PRO A 48 8.09 5.48 5.35
C PRO A 48 8.08 6.99 5.59
N ASP A 49 8.88 7.76 4.84
CA ASP A 49 8.91 9.23 4.94
C ASP A 49 7.54 9.88 4.66
N ASN A 50 6.62 9.17 3.98
CA ASN A 50 5.26 9.64 3.69
C ASN A 50 4.19 9.08 4.63
N LEU A 51 4.55 8.25 5.63
CA LEU A 51 3.57 7.58 6.50
C LEU A 51 2.63 8.56 7.21
N TYR A 52 3.10 9.77 7.49
CA TYR A 52 2.26 10.83 8.08
C TYR A 52 0.97 11.08 7.29
N GLN A 53 0.99 10.89 5.97
CA GLN A 53 -0.20 11.06 5.11
C GLN A 53 -1.22 9.93 5.34
N PHE A 54 -0.73 8.71 5.57
CA PHE A 54 -1.58 7.61 6.00
C PHE A 54 -2.17 7.88 7.39
N ASP A 55 -1.32 8.31 8.33
CA ASP A 55 -1.75 8.59 9.71
C ASP A 55 -2.85 9.66 9.80
N GLN A 56 -2.81 10.68 8.94
CA GLN A 56 -3.85 11.71 8.84
C GLN A 56 -5.22 11.15 8.42
N TRP A 57 -5.23 10.09 7.60
CA TRP A 57 -6.46 9.49 7.05
C TRP A 57 -6.86 8.20 7.75
N ARG A 58 -5.98 7.60 8.55
CA ARG A 58 -6.17 6.29 9.17
C ARG A 58 -7.50 6.18 9.90
N ARG A 59 -7.80 7.12 10.80
CA ARG A 59 -9.05 7.08 11.60
C ARG A 59 -10.30 7.19 10.73
N PRO A 60 -10.41 8.16 9.78
CA PRO A 60 -11.50 8.17 8.81
C PRO A 60 -11.66 6.85 8.04
N LEU A 61 -10.56 6.25 7.57
CA LEU A 61 -10.60 5.00 6.82
C LEU A 61 -11.07 3.82 7.68
N GLU A 62 -10.62 3.74 8.93
CA GLU A 62 -11.09 2.73 9.89
C GLU A 62 -12.58 2.90 10.21
N GLN A 63 -13.10 4.14 10.26
CA GLN A 63 -14.54 4.35 10.41
C GLN A 63 -15.32 4.01 9.15
N LEU A 64 -14.81 4.34 7.96
CA LEU A 64 -15.41 3.92 6.70
C LEU A 64 -15.52 2.39 6.62
N ALA A 65 -14.50 1.68 7.11
CA ALA A 65 -14.46 0.22 7.17
C ALA A 65 -15.59 -0.41 8.01
N THR A 66 -16.27 0.36 8.86
CA THR A 66 -17.45 -0.11 9.61
C THR A 66 -18.73 -0.15 8.76
N THR A 67 -18.73 0.54 7.60
CA THR A 67 -19.89 0.70 6.72
C THR A 67 -19.73 0.00 5.39
N CYS A 68 -18.50 -0.14 4.89
CA CYS A 68 -18.19 -0.85 3.66
C CYS A 68 -16.81 -1.50 3.77
N PRO A 69 -16.47 -2.48 2.90
CA PRO A 69 -15.17 -3.12 2.95
C PRO A 69 -14.05 -2.16 2.50
N VAL A 70 -13.03 -1.98 3.34
CA VAL A 70 -11.86 -1.13 3.08
C VAL A 70 -10.58 -1.91 3.35
N PHE A 71 -9.57 -1.77 2.48
CA PHE A 71 -8.25 -2.34 2.70
C PHE A 71 -7.15 -1.47 2.10
N VAL A 72 -5.91 -1.72 2.50
CA VAL A 72 -4.74 -0.95 2.03
C VAL A 72 -3.86 -1.83 1.15
N ILE A 73 -3.47 -1.31 -0.02
CA ILE A 73 -2.50 -1.95 -0.91
C ILE A 73 -1.15 -1.26 -0.73
N VAL A 74 -0.12 -2.06 -0.45
CA VAL A 74 1.27 -1.59 -0.35
C VAL A 74 2.17 -2.43 -1.27
N ASP A 75 3.26 -1.83 -1.76
CA ASP A 75 4.24 -2.51 -2.62
C ASP A 75 5.65 -2.63 -1.98
N ARG A 76 5.77 -2.14 -0.74
CA ARG A 76 7.00 -2.14 0.04
C ARG A 76 6.79 -2.67 1.46
N PRO A 77 7.58 -3.65 1.91
CA PRO A 77 7.58 -4.16 3.27
C PRO A 77 7.77 -3.09 4.34
N ASP A 78 8.71 -2.16 4.18
CA ASP A 78 9.01 -1.16 5.21
C ASP A 78 7.78 -0.33 5.60
N THR A 79 7.04 0.18 4.62
CA THR A 79 5.80 0.91 4.81
C THR A 79 4.66 0.00 5.26
N GLY A 80 4.52 -1.17 4.64
CA GLY A 80 3.47 -2.12 5.00
C GLY A 80 3.53 -2.56 6.46
N GLU A 81 4.74 -2.81 6.97
CA GLU A 81 4.99 -3.13 8.38
C GLU A 81 4.54 -2.01 9.33
N LEU A 82 4.73 -0.75 8.92
CA LEU A 82 4.30 0.39 9.72
C LEU A 82 2.77 0.51 9.75
N ILE A 83 2.12 0.30 8.60
CA ILE A 83 0.66 0.33 8.50
C ILE A 83 0.03 -0.80 9.30
N LEU A 84 0.56 -2.03 9.20
CA LEU A 84 0.12 -3.18 10.01
C LEU A 84 0.17 -2.89 11.52
N ARG A 85 1.16 -2.13 11.99
CA ARG A 85 1.28 -1.75 13.41
C ARG A 85 0.35 -0.61 13.80
N ALA A 86 0.07 0.30 12.87
CA ALA A 86 -0.66 1.54 13.15
C ALA A 86 -2.17 1.40 13.01
N SER A 87 -2.66 0.44 12.22
CA SER A 87 -4.06 0.34 11.81
C SER A 87 -4.62 -1.07 11.93
N SER A 88 -5.94 -1.17 12.07
CA SER A 88 -6.70 -2.43 12.01
C SER A 88 -7.15 -2.82 10.60
N LEU A 89 -6.88 -1.98 9.58
CA LEU A 89 -7.29 -2.27 8.21
C LEU A 89 -6.53 -3.48 7.65
N PRO A 90 -7.18 -4.36 6.87
CA PRO A 90 -6.48 -5.40 6.10
C PRO A 90 -5.45 -4.77 5.17
N VAL A 91 -4.29 -5.42 5.03
CA VAL A 91 -3.18 -4.94 4.20
C VAL A 91 -2.83 -6.00 3.18
N ALA A 92 -2.97 -5.66 1.91
CA ALA A 92 -2.56 -6.49 0.79
C ALA A 92 -1.18 -6.06 0.28
N PHE A 93 -0.29 -7.02 0.07
CA PHE A 93 1.02 -6.77 -0.53
C PHE A 93 1.00 -7.11 -2.02
N ALA A 94 1.17 -6.10 -2.87
CA ALA A 94 1.22 -6.27 -4.31
C ALA A 94 2.41 -5.50 -4.90
N ARG A 95 3.52 -6.21 -5.09
CA ARG A 95 4.73 -5.63 -5.70
C ARG A 95 4.78 -5.89 -7.19
N GLY A 96 4.71 -4.81 -7.97
CA GLY A 96 4.79 -4.86 -9.43
C GLY A 96 3.44 -5.07 -10.10
N SER A 97 3.43 -5.06 -11.43
CA SER A 97 2.18 -4.98 -12.21
C SER A 97 1.33 -6.24 -12.11
N ALA A 98 1.93 -7.43 -12.24
CA ALA A 98 1.18 -8.69 -12.27
C ALA A 98 0.46 -9.00 -10.94
N PRO A 99 1.12 -8.96 -9.76
CA PRO A 99 0.41 -9.17 -8.49
C PRO A 99 -0.65 -8.10 -8.22
N LEU A 100 -0.42 -6.86 -8.66
CA LEU A 100 -1.40 -5.79 -8.52
C LEU A 100 -2.64 -6.03 -9.39
N GLU A 101 -2.45 -6.50 -10.62
CA GLU A 101 -3.54 -6.87 -11.52
C GLU A 101 -4.39 -8.01 -10.98
N GLU A 102 -3.72 -9.07 -10.54
CA GLU A 102 -4.37 -10.23 -9.93
C GLU A 102 -5.17 -9.82 -8.69
N LEU A 103 -4.61 -8.97 -7.83
CA LEU A 103 -5.30 -8.49 -6.65
C LEU A 103 -6.53 -7.64 -7.02
N VAL A 104 -6.39 -6.69 -7.94
CA VAL A 104 -7.50 -5.81 -8.37
C VAL A 104 -8.65 -6.63 -8.96
N HIS A 105 -8.33 -7.61 -9.81
CA HIS A 105 -9.33 -8.47 -10.44
C HIS A 105 -9.96 -9.45 -9.45
N SER A 106 -9.14 -10.17 -8.66
CA SER A 106 -9.64 -11.19 -7.73
C SER A 106 -10.47 -10.64 -6.58
N ARG A 107 -10.25 -9.37 -6.20
CA ARG A 107 -11.02 -8.69 -5.16
C ARG A 107 -12.13 -7.80 -5.69
N ASP A 108 -12.31 -7.72 -7.01
CA ASP A 108 -13.29 -6.84 -7.64
C ASP A 108 -13.25 -5.42 -7.03
N VAL A 109 -12.08 -4.79 -7.06
CA VAL A 109 -11.87 -3.48 -6.45
C VAL A 109 -12.79 -2.46 -7.13
N ARG A 110 -13.69 -1.83 -6.36
CA ARG A 110 -14.71 -0.91 -6.89
C ARG A 110 -14.27 0.55 -6.85
N VAL A 111 -13.47 0.93 -5.85
CA VAL A 111 -13.01 2.30 -5.62
C VAL A 111 -11.54 2.28 -5.23
N VAL A 112 -10.76 3.22 -5.74
CA VAL A 112 -9.38 3.45 -5.35
C VAL A 112 -9.25 4.83 -4.71
N LEU A 113 -8.71 4.89 -3.50
CA LEU A 113 -8.40 6.14 -2.81
C LEU A 113 -6.90 6.42 -2.83
N TYR A 114 -6.55 7.67 -3.11
CA TYR A 114 -5.18 8.18 -3.09
C TYR A 114 -5.00 9.15 -1.93
N LEU A 115 -4.15 8.80 -0.96
CA LEU A 115 -3.89 9.68 0.19
C LEU A 115 -2.91 10.81 -0.13
N ASN A 116 -2.25 10.76 -1.29
CA ASN A 116 -1.28 11.75 -1.74
C ASN A 116 -1.25 11.83 -3.27
N GLN A 117 -0.57 12.86 -3.78
CA GLN A 117 -0.37 13.09 -5.22
C GLN A 117 1.07 12.80 -5.67
N VAL A 118 1.66 11.69 -5.22
CA VAL A 118 2.97 11.29 -5.74
C VAL A 118 2.83 10.26 -6.86
N GLU A 119 3.72 10.37 -7.86
CA GLU A 119 3.73 9.54 -9.06
C GLU A 119 3.54 8.03 -8.82
N PRO A 120 4.21 7.37 -7.83
CA PRO A 120 4.05 5.93 -7.61
C PRO A 120 2.61 5.49 -7.33
N ASN A 121 1.78 6.38 -6.79
CA ASN A 121 0.40 6.08 -6.45
C ASN A 121 -0.51 6.08 -7.69
N PHE A 122 -0.17 6.80 -8.76
CA PHE A 122 -0.99 6.85 -9.98
C PHE A 122 -0.94 5.57 -10.83
N ARG A 123 -0.18 4.54 -10.43
CA ARG A 123 -0.18 3.23 -11.11
C ARG A 123 -1.55 2.58 -11.19
N MET A 124 -2.45 2.89 -10.25
CA MET A 124 -3.81 2.36 -10.25
C MET A 124 -4.68 2.95 -11.37
N LEU A 125 -4.34 4.13 -11.94
CA LEU A 125 -5.12 4.74 -13.03
C LEU A 125 -5.13 3.92 -14.33
N ARG A 126 -4.28 2.89 -14.44
CA ARG A 126 -4.30 1.96 -15.58
C ARG A 126 -5.52 1.04 -15.61
N PHE A 127 -6.22 0.90 -14.48
CA PHE A 127 -7.39 0.05 -14.36
C PHE A 127 -8.64 0.88 -14.55
N ALA A 128 -9.41 0.65 -15.62
CA ALA A 128 -10.59 1.47 -15.91
C ALA A 128 -11.84 1.07 -15.10
N ALA A 129 -11.85 -0.11 -14.48
CA ALA A 129 -13.04 -0.65 -13.83
C ALA A 129 -13.36 0.03 -12.47
N PRO A 130 -12.39 0.30 -11.58
CA PRO A 130 -12.67 1.02 -10.34
C PRO A 130 -12.96 2.50 -10.59
N VAL A 131 -13.72 3.12 -9.69
CA VAL A 131 -13.78 4.59 -9.55
C VAL A 131 -12.50 5.09 -8.87
N HIS A 132 -11.99 6.25 -9.30
CA HIS A 132 -10.72 6.85 -8.84
C HIS A 132 -10.92 8.21 -8.18
#